data_AF-A0A1B8D367-F1
#
_entry.id   AF-A0A1B8D367-F1
#
_cell.length_a   1.000
_cell.length_b   1.000
_cell.length_c   1.000
_cell.angle_alpha   90.00
_cell.angle_beta   90.00
_cell.angle_gamma   90.00
#
_symmetry.space_group_name_H-M   'P 1'
#
loop_
_entity.id
_entity.type
_entity.pdbx_description
1 polymer ?
#
loop_
_entity_poly.entity_id
_entity_poly.type
_entity_poly.pdbx_seq_one_letter_code
_entity_poly.pdbx_strand_id
1 'polypeptide(L)'
;MAISNIQLPAENQSESLSLSLPLRLSSELRQFLAHMSHEDVGIHGSGILNKLFEITNTIADVVIHLPQASTSDTLQRVDDILALKRFLFSFDRIERIHKTIMMEKMERMKQVYPAMAEIDLL
;
A
#
# COMPACT_ATOMS: atom_id res chain seq x y z
N MET A 1 41.58 -21.25 0.59
CA MET A 1 40.23 -20.72 0.36
C MET A 1 40.11 -19.42 1.13
N ALA A 2 39.99 -18.29 0.44
CA ALA A 2 39.82 -16.99 1.08
C ALA A 2 38.33 -16.63 1.03
N ILE A 3 37.63 -16.74 2.16
CA ILE A 3 36.37 -16.05 2.38
C ILE A 3 36.77 -14.66 2.84
N SER A 4 36.61 -13.67 1.97
CA SER A 4 36.81 -12.27 2.32
C SER A 4 35.80 -11.88 3.38
N ASN A 5 36.29 -11.47 4.55
CA ASN A 5 35.53 -10.75 5.56
C ASN A 5 35.17 -9.37 5.00
N ILE A 6 34.20 -9.33 4.08
CA ILE A 6 33.52 -8.08 3.75
C ILE A 6 32.49 -7.87 4.85
N GLN A 7 32.92 -7.25 5.95
CA GLN A 7 31.99 -6.57 6.85
C GLN A 7 31.40 -5.41 6.06
N LEU A 8 30.17 -5.60 5.57
CA LEU A 8 29.35 -4.51 5.08
C LEU A 8 29.25 -3.48 6.21
N PRO A 9 29.65 -2.21 6.00
CA PRO A 9 29.52 -1.19 7.02
C PRO A 9 28.05 -1.11 7.42
N ALA A 10 27.76 -1.35 8.70
CA ALA A 10 26.42 -1.40 9.27
C ALA A 10 25.71 -0.03 9.27
N GLU A 11 26.35 1.01 8.74
CA GLU A 11 25.87 2.39 8.83
C GLU A 11 24.82 2.74 7.76
N ASN A 12 24.49 1.85 6.82
CA ASN A 12 23.41 2.06 5.83
C ASN A 12 22.68 0.77 5.40
N GLN A 13 22.60 -0.24 6.26
CA GLN A 13 21.66 -1.36 6.08
C GLN A 13 20.29 -0.90 6.60
N SER A 14 19.64 0.08 5.96
CA SER A 14 18.89 0.03 4.70
C SER A 14 17.41 0.15 5.04
N GLU A 15 16.97 1.38 5.35
CA GLU A 15 15.53 1.66 5.51
C GLU A 15 14.72 1.19 4.28
N SER A 16 15.37 1.15 3.11
CA SER A 16 14.82 0.63 1.85
C SER A 16 14.55 -0.89 1.83
N LEU A 17 15.13 -1.67 2.75
CA LEU A 17 14.84 -3.10 2.92
C LEU A 17 13.99 -3.38 4.16
N SER A 18 13.50 -2.33 4.83
CA SER A 18 12.63 -2.48 5.99
C SER A 18 11.22 -2.90 5.56
N LEU A 19 10.62 -3.83 6.31
CA LEU A 19 9.20 -4.13 6.21
C LEU A 19 8.31 -2.94 6.58
N SER A 20 8.87 -1.89 7.19
CA SER A 20 8.18 -0.61 7.42
C SER A 20 8.18 0.33 6.22
N LEU A 21 8.98 0.07 5.17
CA LEU A 21 9.02 0.93 3.99
C LEU A 21 7.65 1.01 3.28
N PRO A 22 6.97 -0.10 2.95
CA PRO A 22 5.64 -0.02 2.33
C PRO A 22 4.62 0.72 3.20
N LEU A 23 4.78 0.65 4.53
CA LEU A 23 3.91 1.32 5.48
C LEU A 23 4.14 2.83 5.53
N ARG A 24 5.39 3.30 5.35
CA ARG A 24 5.68 4.73 5.20
C ARG A 24 5.19 5.26 3.86
N LEU A 25 5.39 4.47 2.81
CA LEU A 25 4.96 4.79 1.46
C LEU A 25 3.44 4.95 1.35
N SER A 26 2.63 4.33 2.21
CA SER A 26 1.16 4.53 2.17
C SER A 26 0.77 5.98 2.39
N SER A 27 1.32 6.62 3.42
CA SER A 27 1.04 8.02 3.74
C SER A 27 1.61 8.95 2.68
N GLU A 28 2.84 8.71 2.23
CA GLU A 28 3.49 9.52 1.18
C GLU A 28 2.73 9.42 -0.15
N LEU A 29 2.33 8.21 -0.55
CA LEU A 29 1.58 7.99 -1.78
C LEU A 29 0.19 8.62 -1.70
N ARG A 30 -0.50 8.48 -0.56
CA ARG A 30 -1.78 9.15 -0.32
C ARG A 30 -1.64 10.67 -0.46
N GLN A 31 -0.64 11.27 0.18
CA GLN A 31 -0.40 12.70 0.10
C GLN A 31 -0.08 13.14 -1.33
N PHE A 32 0.77 12.39 -2.02
CA PHE A 32 1.12 12.68 -3.42
C PHE A 32 -0.12 12.64 -4.34
N LEU A 33 -0.93 11.59 -4.24
CA LEU A 33 -2.13 11.45 -5.06
C LEU A 33 -3.24 12.44 -4.70
N ALA A 34 -3.30 12.91 -3.45
CA ALA A 34 -4.25 13.95 -3.04
C ALA A 34 -4.05 15.27 -3.78
N HIS A 35 -2.85 15.51 -4.32
CA HIS A 35 -2.52 16.71 -5.10
C HIS A 35 -2.48 16.45 -6.60
N MET A 36 -2.79 15.23 -7.04
CA MET A 36 -2.75 14.84 -8.45
C MET A 36 -4.16 14.87 -9.05
N SER A 37 -4.32 15.49 -10.22
CA SER A 37 -5.60 15.46 -10.92
C SER A 37 -5.82 14.11 -11.60
N HIS A 38 -7.09 13.75 -11.85
CA HIS A 38 -7.40 12.57 -12.65
C HIS A 38 -6.89 12.68 -14.10
N GLU A 39 -6.71 13.90 -14.63
CA GLU A 39 -6.14 14.12 -15.96
C GLU A 39 -4.64 13.80 -16.00
N ASP A 40 -3.90 14.15 -14.95
CA ASP A 40 -2.46 13.87 -14.83
C ASP A 40 -2.17 12.37 -14.90
N VAL A 41 -3.04 11.54 -14.32
CA VAL A 41 -2.96 10.08 -14.44
C VAL A 41 -3.62 9.60 -15.73
N GLY A 42 -4.70 10.27 -16.14
CA GLY A 42 -5.55 10.00 -17.29
C GLY A 42 -4.79 9.82 -18.59
N ILE A 43 -3.76 10.63 -18.83
CA ILE A 43 -3.05 10.73 -20.10
C ILE A 43 -2.04 9.58 -20.32
N HIS A 44 -1.56 8.92 -19.25
CA HIS A 44 -0.49 7.92 -19.32
C HIS A 44 -0.95 6.48 -19.64
N GLY A 45 -2.17 6.29 -20.12
CA GLY A 45 -2.73 4.96 -20.42
C GLY A 45 -2.95 4.10 -19.16
N SER A 46 -3.01 2.78 -19.32
CA SER A 46 -3.22 1.84 -18.19
C SER A 46 -1.96 1.59 -17.36
N GLY A 47 -0.76 1.83 -17.91
CA GLY A 47 0.50 1.50 -17.24
C GLY A 47 0.67 2.15 -15.88
N ILE A 48 0.34 3.44 -15.75
CA ILE A 48 0.41 4.15 -14.47
C ILE A 48 -0.60 3.63 -13.45
N LEU A 49 -1.83 3.30 -13.90
CA LEU A 49 -2.86 2.76 -13.01
C LEU A 49 -2.51 1.36 -12.53
N ASN A 50 -1.96 0.54 -13.41
CA ASN A 50 -1.48 -0.79 -13.06
C ASN A 50 -0.35 -0.68 -12.04
N LYS A 51 0.55 0.31 -12.20
CA LYS A 51 1.62 0.53 -11.23
C LYS A 51 1.11 1.01 -9.86
N LEU A 52 0.17 1.95 -9.86
CA LEU A 52 -0.46 2.42 -8.63
C LEU A 52 -1.22 1.30 -7.92
N PHE A 53 -1.87 0.42 -8.68
CA PHE A 53 -2.47 -0.79 -8.15
C PHE A 53 -1.42 -1.72 -7.53
N GLU A 54 -0.33 -2.06 -8.23
CA GLU A 54 0.74 -2.91 -7.71
C GLU A 54 1.31 -2.39 -6.39
N ILE A 55 1.56 -1.08 -6.30
CA ILE A 55 2.09 -0.44 -5.10
C ILE A 55 1.06 -0.54 -3.96
N THR A 56 -0.19 -0.13 -4.21
CA THR A 56 -1.27 -0.21 -3.22
C THR A 56 -1.50 -1.64 -2.74
N ASN A 57 -1.46 -2.60 -3.66
CA ASN A 57 -1.59 -4.03 -3.40
C ASN A 57 -0.47 -4.56 -2.49
N THR A 58 0.76 -4.11 -2.72
CA THR A 58 1.93 -4.48 -1.90
C THR A 58 1.81 -3.91 -0.50
N ILE A 59 1.38 -2.66 -0.36
CA ILE A 59 1.14 -2.02 0.94
C ILE A 59 0.07 -2.79 1.71
N ALA A 60 -1.04 -3.13 1.06
CA ALA A 60 -2.10 -3.93 1.64
C ALA A 60 -1.61 -5.30 2.13
N ASP A 61 -0.74 -5.98 1.36
CA ASP A 61 -0.13 -7.25 1.79
C ASP A 61 0.70 -7.08 3.06
N VAL A 62 1.53 -6.04 3.14
CA VAL A 62 2.31 -5.79 4.35
C VAL A 62 1.41 -5.50 5.54
N VAL A 63 0.38 -4.67 5.37
CA VAL A 63 -0.57 -4.37 6.46
C VAL A 63 -1.30 -5.62 6.94
N ILE A 64 -1.73 -6.51 6.04
CA ILE A 64 -2.41 -7.76 6.39
C ILE A 64 -1.50 -8.71 7.17
N HIS A 65 -0.22 -8.77 6.83
CA HIS A 65 0.69 -9.81 7.33
C HIS A 65 1.64 -9.34 8.43
N LEU A 66 1.71 -8.04 8.75
CA LEU A 66 2.64 -7.54 9.76
C LEU A 66 2.03 -7.59 11.18
N PRO A 67 2.50 -8.47 12.08
CA PRO A 67 1.80 -8.78 13.32
C PRO A 67 2.11 -7.85 14.50
N GLN A 68 2.81 -6.73 14.30
CA GLN A 68 3.36 -5.89 15.39
C GLN A 68 3.18 -4.39 15.13
N ALA A 69 1.93 -3.93 15.00
CA ALA A 69 1.60 -2.51 14.89
C ALA A 69 0.63 -2.11 16.01
N SER A 70 0.78 -0.89 16.53
CA SER A 70 -0.21 -0.36 17.46
C SER A 70 -1.57 -0.23 16.77
N THR A 71 -2.67 -0.29 17.52
CA THR A 71 -4.02 -0.11 16.94
C THR A 71 -4.11 1.20 16.14
N SER A 72 -3.57 2.30 16.66
CA SER A 72 -3.57 3.60 15.98
C SER A 72 -2.81 3.56 14.65
N ASP A 73 -1.64 2.93 14.60
CA ASP A 73 -0.86 2.81 13.35
C ASP A 73 -1.61 1.97 12.32
N THR A 74 -2.26 0.89 12.76
CA THR A 74 -3.07 0.04 11.89
C THR A 74 -4.27 0.80 11.33
N LEU A 75 -5.01 1.55 12.16
CA LEU A 75 -6.13 2.37 11.71
C LEU A 75 -5.69 3.34 10.61
N GLN A 76 -4.60 4.08 10.86
CA GLN A 76 -4.06 5.06 9.90
C GLN A 76 -3.65 4.40 8.57
N ARG A 77 -3.01 3.23 8.63
CA ARG A 77 -2.58 2.50 7.42
C ARG A 77 -3.75 2.02 6.59
N VAL A 78 -4.81 1.56 7.24
CA VAL A 78 -6.01 1.14 6.52
C VAL A 78 -6.75 2.34 5.94
N ASP A 79 -6.81 3.47 6.65
CA ASP A 79 -7.33 4.73 6.10
C ASP A 79 -6.55 5.17 4.85
N ASP A 80 -5.23 5.00 4.85
CA ASP A 80 -4.42 5.27 3.67
C ASP A 80 -4.78 4.34 2.51
N ILE A 81 -4.87 3.03 2.76
CA ILE A 81 -5.24 2.06 1.74
C ILE A 81 -6.66 2.34 1.20
N LEU A 82 -7.59 2.78 2.06
CA LEU A 82 -8.94 3.17 1.63
C LEU A 82 -8.94 4.37 0.69
N ALA A 83 -8.14 5.38 1.00
CA ALA A 83 -7.98 6.54 0.13
C ALA A 83 -7.38 6.10 -1.23
N LEU A 84 -6.36 5.24 -1.22
CA LEU A 84 -5.76 4.69 -2.43
C LEU A 84 -6.75 3.83 -3.25
N LYS A 85 -7.57 2.99 -2.58
CA LYS A 85 -8.66 2.22 -3.22
C LYS A 85 -9.63 3.15 -3.93
N ARG A 86 -10.13 4.18 -3.22
CA ARG A 86 -11.10 5.15 -3.77
C ARG A 86 -10.53 5.89 -4.97
N PHE A 87 -9.28 6.32 -4.88
CA PHE A 87 -8.58 6.93 -6.01
C PHE A 87 -8.49 5.99 -7.21
N LEU A 88 -7.99 4.77 -7.03
CA LEU A 88 -7.88 3.77 -8.11
C LEU A 88 -9.25 3.44 -8.74
N PHE A 89 -10.30 3.36 -7.93
CA PHE A 89 -11.64 2.97 -8.39
C PHE A 89 -12.38 4.12 -9.09
N SER A 90 -11.91 5.36 -8.94
CA SER A 90 -12.43 6.52 -9.67
C SER A 90 -12.15 6.46 -11.19
N PHE A 91 -11.18 5.63 -11.61
CA PHE A 91 -10.84 5.47 -13.02
C PHE A 91 -11.67 4.35 -13.65
N ASP A 92 -12.46 4.67 -14.67
CA ASP A 92 -13.30 3.69 -15.39
C ASP A 92 -12.50 2.53 -16.01
N ARG A 93 -11.26 2.82 -16.41
CA ARG A 93 -10.36 1.88 -17.09
C ARG A 93 -9.59 0.94 -16.16
N ILE A 94 -9.78 1.03 -14.84
CA ILE A 94 -9.13 0.10 -13.91
C ILE A 94 -9.63 -1.33 -14.17
N GLU A 95 -8.70 -2.28 -14.25
CA GLU A 95 -9.04 -3.66 -14.61
C GLU A 95 -9.94 -4.30 -13.55
N ARG A 96 -10.91 -5.11 -13.99
CA ARG A 96 -11.86 -5.78 -13.09
C ARG A 96 -11.15 -6.65 -12.05
N ILE A 97 -10.07 -7.33 -12.45
CA ILE A 97 -9.27 -8.17 -11.55
C ILE A 97 -8.62 -7.34 -10.44
N HIS A 98 -8.15 -6.12 -10.73
CA HIS A 98 -7.59 -5.21 -9.71
C HIS A 98 -8.66 -4.81 -8.68
N LYS A 99 -9.90 -4.55 -9.12
CA LYS A 99 -11.02 -4.29 -8.20
C LYS A 99 -11.30 -5.50 -7.30
N THR A 100 -11.37 -6.71 -7.88
CA THR A 100 -11.59 -7.96 -7.14
C THR A 100 -10.52 -8.17 -6.06
N ILE A 101 -9.24 -8.12 -6.45
CA ILE A 101 -8.12 -8.32 -5.52
C ILE A 101 -8.17 -7.30 -4.37
N MET A 102 -8.46 -6.03 -4.68
CA MET A 102 -8.51 -5.00 -3.63
C MET A 102 -9.68 -5.23 -2.66
N MET A 103 -10.85 -5.62 -3.16
CA MET A 103 -12.00 -5.92 -2.31
C MET A 103 -11.76 -7.15 -1.41
N GLU A 104 -11.13 -8.21 -1.94
CA GLU A 104 -10.71 -9.37 -1.15
C GLU A 104 -9.74 -8.99 -0.03
N LYS A 105 -8.81 -8.07 -0.30
CA LYS A 105 -7.88 -7.55 0.71
C LYS A 105 -8.56 -6.71 1.76
N MET A 106 -9.56 -5.89 1.39
CA MET A 106 -10.35 -5.14 2.37
C MET A 106 -11.07 -6.09 3.33
N GLU A 107 -11.66 -7.17 2.79
CA GLU A 107 -12.32 -8.18 3.61
C GLU A 107 -11.33 -8.91 4.52
N ARG A 108 -10.15 -9.25 4.01
CA ARG A 108 -9.08 -9.84 4.82
C ARG A 108 -8.62 -8.91 5.93
N MET A 109 -8.49 -7.61 5.68
CA MET A 109 -8.11 -6.64 6.71
C MET A 109 -9.14 -6.56 7.84
N LYS A 110 -10.45 -6.64 7.55
CA LYS A 110 -11.50 -6.72 8.60
C LYS A 110 -11.32 -7.92 9.52
N GLN A 111 -10.95 -9.07 8.94
CA GLN A 111 -10.72 -10.30 9.69
C GLN A 111 -9.49 -10.19 10.60
N VAL A 112 -8.41 -9.59 10.09
CA VAL A 112 -7.15 -9.42 10.85
C VAL A 112 -7.29 -8.31 11.90
N TYR A 113 -8.10 -7.29 11.63
CA TYR A 113 -8.29 -6.12 12.51
C TYR A 113 -9.78 -5.89 12.79
N PRO A 114 -10.38 -6.64 13.75
CA PRO A 114 -11.82 -6.55 14.05
C PRO A 114 -12.27 -5.16 14.51
N ALA A 115 -11.36 -4.34 15.06
CA ALA A 115 -11.62 -2.93 15.39
C ALA A 115 -12.02 -2.09 14.15
N MET A 116 -11.83 -2.62 12.94
CA MET A 116 -12.21 -2.01 11.67
C MET A 116 -13.64 -2.32 11.24
N ALA A 117 -14.36 -3.19 11.95
CA ALA A 117 -15.73 -3.56 11.61
C ALA A 117 -16.71 -2.36 11.64
N GLU A 118 -16.33 -1.26 12.31
CA GLU A 118 -17.10 -0.01 12.37
C GLU A 118 -16.82 0.95 11.20
N ILE A 119 -15.79 0.69 10.38
CA ILE A 119 -15.49 1.50 9.20
C ILE A 119 -16.27 0.92 8.02
N ASP A 120 -17.18 1.71 7.46
CA ASP A 120 -17.88 1.38 6.21
C ASP A 120 -16.86 1.33 5.05
N LEU A 121 -16.34 0.13 4.78
CA LEU A 121 -15.33 -0.18 3.76
C LEU A 121 -15.91 -0.26 2.32
N LEU A 122 -17.13 0.25 2.11
CA LEU A 122 -17.85 0.26 0.82
C LEU A 122 -17.00 0.89 -0.30
#